data_AF-X0WLL2-F1
#
_entry.id   AF-X0WLL2-F1
#
_cell.length_a   1.000
_cell.length_b   1.000
_cell.length_c   1.000
_cell.angle_alpha   90.00
_cell.angle_beta   90.00
_cell.angle_gamma   90.00
#
_symmetry.space_group_name_H-M   'P 1'
#
loop_
_entity.id
_entity.type
_entity.pdbx_description
1 polymer ?
#
loop_
_entity_poly.entity_id
_entity_poly.type
_entity_poly.pdbx_seq_one_letter_code
_entity_poly.pdbx_strand_id
1 'polypeptide(L)'
;DKNFLDKLDANPMLLCFKNGVVDFEKKEFRPGRPEDFCSLCTRSEYVELDDHDPEQLKIRAEVETFLAQLFPDPELREYMIESLAAVLRGDNKNQTFNILTGSGRNGKSKLIDLMGLVLGDYKGTVPLTLITNKRGSIGSVSPEVAGLKGLRYAVMQEPSKGMQINEGVMKELTGGDPISGRKLFHDTITFKPQFSLAVCTNHLFDIKSTDDGTWRRIRVCPFVSKFVPKPYKDPLIDCEHQFLCDKDIDKNFTRWAPILTA
;
A
#
# COMPACT_ATOMS: atom_id res chain seq x y z
N ASP A 1 22.10 -23.71 0.02
CA ASP A 1 22.58 -22.59 0.86
C ASP A 1 21.76 -22.59 2.15
N LYS A 2 22.40 -22.65 3.33
CA LYS A 2 21.69 -22.72 4.63
C LYS A 2 20.93 -21.42 4.95
N ASN A 3 21.33 -20.31 4.35
CA ASN A 3 20.74 -18.99 4.58
C ASN A 3 19.79 -18.57 3.44
N PHE A 4 19.35 -19.52 2.61
CA PHE A 4 18.49 -19.24 1.46
C PHE A 4 17.18 -18.54 1.87
N LEU A 5 16.52 -19.06 2.91
CA LEU A 5 15.26 -18.50 3.42
C LEU A 5 15.43 -17.08 3.97
N ASP A 6 16.61 -16.75 4.49
CA ASP A 6 16.90 -15.40 4.98
C ASP A 6 17.03 -14.41 3.83
N LYS A 7 17.71 -14.81 2.75
CA LYS A 7 17.93 -14.00 1.55
C LYS A 7 16.68 -13.79 0.69
N LEU A 8 15.74 -14.73 0.76
CA LEU A 8 14.49 -14.66 -0.01
C LEU A 8 13.73 -13.36 0.29
N ASP A 9 13.44 -12.59 -0.76
CA ASP A 9 12.74 -11.29 -0.75
C ASP A 9 13.34 -10.28 0.24
N ALA A 10 14.65 -10.36 0.50
CA ALA A 10 15.34 -9.50 1.46
C ALA A 10 15.83 -8.17 0.84
N ASN A 11 15.98 -8.09 -0.48
CA ASN A 11 16.43 -6.87 -1.15
C ASN A 11 15.24 -5.94 -1.44
N PRO A 12 15.14 -4.77 -0.77
CA PRO A 12 14.03 -3.85 -1.01
C PRO A 12 14.10 -3.20 -2.40
N MET A 13 15.30 -3.08 -2.96
CA MET A 13 15.54 -2.35 -4.20
C MET A 13 15.25 -3.14 -5.47
N LEU A 14 14.75 -4.37 -5.33
CA LEU A 14 14.30 -5.20 -6.44
C LEU A 14 12.77 -5.31 -6.44
N LEU A 15 12.18 -5.12 -7.62
CA LEU A 15 10.77 -5.38 -7.88
C LEU A 15 10.66 -6.37 -9.05
N CYS A 16 10.13 -7.55 -8.77
CA CYS A 16 10.06 -8.64 -9.72
C CYS A 16 8.77 -8.60 -10.55
N PHE A 17 8.92 -8.69 -11.87
CA PHE A 17 7.86 -8.79 -12.87
C PHE A 17 7.91 -10.15 -13.56
N LYS A 18 6.89 -10.50 -14.34
CA LYS A 18 6.87 -11.77 -15.09
C LYS A 18 8.00 -11.90 -16.11
N ASN A 19 8.44 -10.78 -16.69
CA ASN A 19 9.42 -10.70 -17.77
C ASN A 19 10.81 -10.20 -17.33
N GLY A 20 11.02 -9.95 -16.03
CA GLY A 20 12.30 -9.44 -15.54
C GLY A 20 12.20 -8.81 -14.16
N VAL A 21 13.22 -8.05 -13.78
CA VAL A 21 13.34 -7.39 -12.48
C VAL A 21 13.74 -5.94 -12.71
N VAL A 22 13.03 -5.03 -12.06
CA VAL A 22 13.46 -3.63 -11.92
C VAL A 22 14.43 -3.55 -10.76
N ASP A 23 15.61 -3.00 -11.02
CA ASP A 23 16.66 -2.72 -10.03
C ASP A 23 16.70 -1.20 -9.77
N PHE A 24 16.11 -0.77 -8.66
CA PHE A 24 16.00 0.65 -8.31
C PHE A 24 17.33 1.30 -7.93
N GLU A 25 18.37 0.51 -7.59
CA GLU A 25 19.71 1.05 -7.33
C GLU A 25 20.41 1.38 -8.63
N LYS A 26 20.33 0.47 -9.60
CA LYS A 26 20.95 0.64 -10.93
C LYS A 26 20.10 1.43 -11.91
N LYS A 27 18.81 1.62 -11.60
CA LYS A 27 17.80 2.26 -12.47
C LYS A 27 17.69 1.55 -13.82
N GLU A 28 17.63 0.22 -13.79
CA GLU A 28 17.51 -0.61 -14.99
C GLU A 28 16.42 -1.67 -14.83
N PHE A 29 15.82 -2.04 -15.95
CA PHE A 29 15.04 -3.26 -16.08
C PHE A 29 15.91 -4.32 -16.76
N ARG A 30 15.98 -5.52 -16.17
CA ARG A 30 16.85 -6.60 -16.65
C ARG A 30 16.23 -7.98 -16.47
N PRO A 31 16.72 -9.02 -17.18
CA PRO A 31 16.37 -10.39 -16.87
C PRO A 31 16.65 -10.73 -15.39
N GLY A 32 15.70 -11.42 -14.77
CA GLY A 32 15.85 -11.94 -13.41
C GLY A 32 16.94 -13.00 -13.34
N ARG A 33 17.61 -13.09 -12.19
CA ARG A 33 18.69 -14.02 -11.93
C ARG A 33 18.41 -14.79 -10.64
N PRO A 34 18.86 -16.05 -10.50
CA PRO A 34 18.70 -16.80 -9.25
C PRO A 34 19.26 -16.08 -8.02
N GLU A 35 20.29 -15.26 -8.21
CA GLU A 35 20.94 -14.46 -7.17
C GLU A 35 20.12 -13.25 -6.71
N ASP A 36 19.01 -12.92 -7.38
CA ASP A 36 18.09 -11.87 -6.94
C ASP A 36 17.23 -12.31 -5.73
N PHE A 37 17.10 -13.62 -5.51
CA PHE A 37 16.30 -14.23 -4.43
C PHE A 37 14.87 -13.68 -4.34
N CYS A 38 14.25 -13.32 -5.48
CA CYS A 38 12.84 -12.91 -5.52
C CYS A 38 11.92 -14.13 -5.57
N SER A 39 11.00 -14.25 -4.61
CA SER A 39 9.87 -15.19 -4.66
C SER A 39 8.53 -14.50 -4.86
N LEU A 40 8.44 -13.21 -4.51
CA LEU A 40 7.29 -12.36 -4.79
C LEU A 40 7.39 -11.76 -6.21
N CYS A 41 6.23 -11.44 -6.80
CA CYS A 41 6.11 -10.87 -8.15
C CYS A 41 4.91 -9.93 -8.23
N THR A 42 5.00 -8.86 -9.03
CA THR A 42 3.87 -7.98 -9.38
C THR A 42 2.78 -8.73 -10.15
N ARG A 43 3.13 -9.86 -10.77
CA ARG A 43 2.30 -10.65 -11.69
C ARG A 43 1.89 -9.90 -12.97
N SER A 44 2.46 -8.71 -13.21
CA SER A 44 2.40 -7.97 -14.45
C SER A 44 3.71 -8.14 -15.24
N GLU A 45 3.66 -7.82 -16.53
CA GLU A 45 4.87 -7.61 -17.32
C GLU A 45 5.28 -6.13 -17.19
N TYR A 46 6.57 -5.89 -17.06
CA TYR A 46 7.13 -4.55 -17.15
C TYR A 46 7.00 -4.05 -18.59
N VAL A 47 6.57 -2.80 -18.73
CA VAL A 47 6.41 -2.10 -20.01
C VAL A 47 7.25 -0.83 -19.92
N GLU A 48 8.15 -0.60 -20.87
CA GLU A 48 8.90 0.64 -20.92
C GLU A 48 7.98 1.80 -21.32
N LEU A 49 8.07 2.92 -20.60
CA LEU A 49 7.24 4.09 -20.84
C LEU A 49 7.67 4.79 -22.14
N ASP A 50 6.74 4.97 -23.06
CA ASP A 50 6.93 5.69 -24.31
C ASP A 50 5.97 6.90 -24.37
N ASP A 51 6.53 8.11 -24.42
CA ASP A 51 5.78 9.36 -24.48
C ASP A 51 5.14 9.62 -25.86
N HIS A 52 5.41 8.75 -26.84
CA HIS A 52 4.83 8.81 -28.18
C HIS A 52 3.83 7.68 -28.45
N ASP A 53 3.68 6.70 -27.55
CA ASP A 53 2.68 5.64 -27.67
C ASP A 53 1.27 6.19 -27.34
N PRO A 54 0.33 6.22 -28.31
CA PRO A 54 -1.00 6.78 -28.08
C PRO A 54 -1.84 6.05 -27.04
N GLU A 55 -1.67 4.73 -26.89
CA GLU A 55 -2.43 3.95 -25.91
C GLU A 55 -1.87 4.16 -24.51
N GLN A 56 -0.54 4.26 -24.35
CA GLN A 56 0.05 4.64 -23.06
C GLN A 56 -0.39 6.04 -22.63
N LEU A 57 -0.35 7.03 -23.52
CA LEU A 57 -0.80 8.39 -23.23
C LEU A 57 -2.28 8.42 -22.79
N LYS A 58 -3.13 7.64 -23.45
CA LYS A 58 -4.54 7.50 -23.07
C LYS A 58 -4.70 6.87 -21.68
N ILE A 59 -3.99 5.79 -21.39
CA ILE A 59 -4.01 5.14 -20.06
C ILE A 59 -3.56 6.12 -18.98
N ARG A 60 -2.47 6.88 -19.22
CA ARG A 60 -1.97 7.89 -18.27
C ARG A 60 -3.01 8.97 -17.99
N ALA A 61 -3.69 9.49 -19.01
CA ALA A 61 -4.76 10.48 -18.84
C ALA A 61 -5.97 9.94 -18.06
N GLU A 62 -6.34 8.68 -18.25
CA GLU A 62 -7.43 8.05 -17.50
C GLU A 62 -7.06 7.82 -16.03
N VAL A 63 -5.83 7.37 -15.76
CA VAL A 63 -5.28 7.22 -14.40
C VAL A 63 -5.20 8.57 -13.71
N GLU A 64 -4.73 9.61 -14.38
CA GLU A 64 -4.69 10.97 -13.87
C GLU A 64 -6.11 11.46 -13.51
N THR A 65 -7.08 11.22 -14.40
CA THR A 65 -8.49 11.53 -14.13
C THR A 65 -9.00 10.78 -12.91
N PHE A 66 -8.70 9.48 -12.79
CA PHE A 66 -9.09 8.67 -11.64
C PHE A 66 -8.51 9.22 -10.34
N LEU A 67 -7.20 9.53 -10.30
CA LEU A 67 -6.54 10.10 -9.12
C LEU A 67 -7.04 11.51 -8.79
N ALA A 68 -7.31 12.35 -9.79
CA ALA A 68 -7.90 13.68 -9.60
C ALA A 68 -9.32 13.62 -9.05
N GLN A 69 -10.10 12.60 -9.43
CA GLN A 69 -11.43 12.38 -8.87
C GLN A 69 -11.37 11.80 -7.45
N LEU A 70 -10.40 10.94 -7.12
CA LEU A 70 -10.21 10.46 -5.75
C LEU A 70 -9.73 11.56 -4.81
N PHE A 71 -8.81 12.41 -5.30
CA PHE A 71 -8.15 13.49 -4.58
C PHE A 71 -8.28 14.80 -5.36
N PRO A 72 -9.41 15.52 -5.19
CA PRO A 72 -9.64 16.80 -5.87
C PRO A 72 -8.66 17.89 -5.44
N ASP A 73 -8.27 17.87 -4.16
CA ASP A 73 -7.20 18.71 -3.61
C ASP A 73 -5.85 18.32 -4.22
N PRO A 74 -5.19 19.23 -4.98
CA PRO A 74 -3.91 18.94 -5.62
C PRO A 74 -2.79 18.56 -4.64
N GLU A 75 -2.73 19.16 -3.45
CA GLU A 75 -1.67 18.88 -2.47
C GLU A 75 -1.80 17.45 -1.93
N LEU A 76 -3.01 17.06 -1.54
CA LEU A 76 -3.29 15.69 -1.14
C LEU A 76 -3.05 14.70 -2.30
N ARG A 77 -3.40 15.07 -3.53
CA ARG A 77 -3.19 14.22 -4.70
C ARG A 77 -1.71 13.95 -4.95
N GLU A 78 -0.89 14.99 -4.93
CA GLU A 78 0.57 14.89 -5.07
C GLU A 78 1.15 13.99 -3.97
N TYR A 79 0.79 14.25 -2.71
CA TYR A 79 1.20 13.41 -1.58
C TYR A 79 0.81 11.93 -1.79
N MET A 80 -0.42 11.66 -2.26
CA MET A 80 -0.88 10.29 -2.48
C MET A 80 -0.12 9.61 -3.62
N ILE A 81 0.19 10.32 -4.70
CA ILE A 81 1.00 9.79 -5.80
C ILE A 81 2.41 9.42 -5.29
N GLU A 82 3.06 10.34 -4.57
CA GLU A 82 4.39 10.09 -3.99
C GLU A 82 4.38 8.92 -3.00
N SER A 83 3.36 8.85 -2.14
CA SER A 83 3.19 7.78 -1.15
C SER A 83 3.00 6.42 -1.82
N LEU A 84 2.18 6.33 -2.86
CA LEU A 84 1.95 5.11 -3.63
C LEU A 84 3.17 4.70 -4.48
N ALA A 85 3.92 5.66 -5.02
CA ALA A 85 5.17 5.39 -5.72
C ALA A 85 6.26 4.89 -4.76
N ALA A 86 6.38 5.49 -3.57
CA ALA A 86 7.35 5.10 -2.55
C ALA A 86 7.17 3.64 -2.08
N VAL A 87 5.93 3.16 -2.07
CA VAL A 87 5.60 1.75 -1.77
C VAL A 87 6.37 0.77 -2.67
N LEU A 88 6.63 1.10 -3.94
CA LEU A 88 7.33 0.20 -4.88
C LEU A 88 8.77 -0.15 -4.45
N ARG A 89 9.47 0.78 -3.79
CA ARG A 89 10.91 0.67 -3.44
C ARG A 89 11.18 -0.10 -2.14
N GLY A 90 10.18 -0.26 -1.28
CA GLY A 90 10.25 -1.03 -0.03
C GLY A 90 11.34 -0.66 0.99
N ASP A 91 11.98 0.50 0.87
CA ASP A 91 12.98 1.00 1.83
C ASP A 91 12.35 1.75 3.03
N ASN A 92 11.02 1.95 3.01
CA ASN A 92 10.19 2.56 4.04
C ASN A 92 10.81 3.80 4.73
N LYS A 93 11.52 4.64 3.96
CA LYS A 93 12.24 5.82 4.50
C LYS A 93 11.34 6.80 5.22
N ASN A 94 10.09 6.90 4.78
CA ASN A 94 9.12 7.87 5.31
C ASN A 94 8.53 7.44 6.66
N GLN A 95 8.59 6.15 7.00
CA GLN A 95 8.04 5.59 8.24
C GLN A 95 6.57 5.97 8.45
N THR A 96 5.76 5.95 7.38
CA THR A 96 4.38 6.45 7.42
C THR A 96 3.36 5.35 7.66
N PHE A 97 2.29 5.73 8.36
CA PHE A 97 1.06 4.99 8.50
C PHE A 97 -0.08 5.82 7.90
N ASN A 98 -0.54 5.40 6.71
CA ASN A 98 -1.57 6.11 5.95
C ASN A 98 -2.98 5.68 6.39
N ILE A 99 -3.74 6.60 6.95
CA ILE A 99 -5.14 6.42 7.35
C ILE A 99 -6.01 7.01 6.25
N LEU A 100 -6.52 6.12 5.39
CA LEU A 100 -7.41 6.47 4.28
C LEU A 100 -8.83 6.62 4.82
N THR A 101 -9.25 7.87 5.06
CA THR A 101 -10.55 8.18 5.68
C THR A 101 -11.59 8.59 4.65
N GLY A 102 -12.86 8.51 5.00
CA GLY A 102 -13.95 9.11 4.24
C GLY A 102 -15.20 8.25 4.31
N SER A 103 -16.27 8.64 3.64
CA SER A 103 -17.56 7.93 3.70
C SER A 103 -17.66 6.79 2.66
N GLY A 104 -18.78 6.06 2.65
CA GLY A 104 -19.03 5.06 1.62
C GLY A 104 -19.12 5.68 0.22
N ARG A 105 -18.70 4.92 -0.81
CA ARG A 105 -18.72 5.33 -2.23
C ARG A 105 -17.77 6.49 -2.57
N ASN A 106 -16.59 6.49 -1.97
CA ASN A 106 -15.56 7.51 -2.19
C ASN A 106 -14.31 6.99 -2.92
N GLY A 107 -14.32 5.73 -3.37
CA GLY A 107 -13.24 5.15 -4.18
C GLY A 107 -12.05 4.57 -3.42
N LYS A 108 -12.03 4.60 -2.07
CA LYS A 108 -10.99 3.96 -1.24
C LYS A 108 -10.69 2.52 -1.66
N SER A 109 -11.71 1.67 -1.71
CA SER A 109 -11.55 0.25 -2.08
C SER A 109 -11.01 0.09 -3.50
N LYS A 110 -11.44 0.94 -4.43
CA LYS A 110 -10.98 0.89 -5.82
C LYS A 110 -9.51 1.28 -5.97
N LEU A 111 -9.01 2.22 -5.17
CA LEU A 111 -7.56 2.48 -5.11
C LEU A 111 -6.78 1.27 -4.58
N ILE A 112 -7.28 0.63 -3.51
CA ILE A 112 -6.64 -0.57 -2.94
C ILE A 112 -6.65 -1.73 -3.94
N ASP A 113 -7.73 -1.91 -4.69
CA ASP A 113 -7.86 -2.94 -5.73
C ASP A 113 -6.84 -2.70 -6.85
N LEU A 114 -6.72 -1.44 -7.33
CA LEU A 114 -5.72 -1.05 -8.33
C LEU A 114 -4.30 -1.33 -7.83
N MET A 115 -3.97 -0.92 -6.60
CA MET A 115 -2.66 -1.19 -6.01
C MET A 115 -2.39 -2.69 -5.82
N GLY A 116 -3.43 -3.50 -5.63
CA GLY A 116 -3.31 -4.96 -5.61
C GLY A 116 -2.84 -5.53 -6.95
N LEU A 117 -3.25 -4.94 -8.08
CA LEU A 117 -2.80 -5.34 -9.41
C LEU A 117 -1.42 -4.78 -9.77
N VAL A 118 -1.10 -3.57 -9.30
CA VAL A 118 0.25 -2.96 -9.42
C VAL A 118 1.30 -3.79 -8.68
N LEU A 119 0.99 -4.22 -7.46
CA LEU A 119 1.97 -4.86 -6.57
C LEU A 119 1.92 -6.39 -6.59
N GLY A 120 0.85 -7.01 -7.08
CA GLY A 120 0.69 -8.46 -7.05
C GLY A 120 0.94 -9.05 -5.66
N ASP A 121 1.91 -9.96 -5.56
CA ASP A 121 2.27 -10.65 -4.32
C ASP A 121 2.91 -9.72 -3.26
N TYR A 122 3.35 -8.53 -3.64
CA TYR A 122 3.91 -7.55 -2.73
C TYR A 122 2.86 -6.78 -1.91
N LYS A 123 1.57 -6.92 -2.22
CA LYS A 123 0.47 -6.34 -1.43
C LYS A 123 -0.17 -7.41 -0.55
N GLY A 124 -0.31 -7.11 0.74
CA GLY A 124 -1.01 -7.96 1.70
C GLY A 124 -2.17 -7.23 2.39
N THR A 125 -3.24 -7.97 2.70
CA THR A 125 -4.26 -7.51 3.65
C THR A 125 -3.92 -8.11 5.01
N VAL A 126 -3.83 -7.27 6.04
CA VAL A 126 -3.44 -7.69 7.39
C VAL A 126 -4.52 -7.36 8.42
N PRO A 127 -4.66 -8.14 9.49
CA PRO A 127 -5.70 -7.91 10.48
C PRO A 127 -5.40 -6.66 11.31
N LEU A 128 -6.45 -5.93 11.72
CA LEU A 128 -6.33 -4.76 12.60
C LEU A 128 -5.64 -5.07 13.93
N THR A 129 -5.79 -6.30 14.40
CA THR A 129 -5.13 -6.81 15.61
C THR A 129 -3.61 -6.64 15.57
N LEU A 130 -3.02 -6.53 14.37
CA LEU A 130 -1.60 -6.27 14.19
C LEU A 130 -1.14 -4.97 14.87
N ILE A 131 -1.99 -3.93 14.91
CA ILE A 131 -1.65 -2.62 15.51
C ILE A 131 -2.48 -2.27 16.74
N THR A 132 -3.46 -3.08 17.13
CA THR A 132 -4.35 -2.79 18.25
C THR A 132 -4.13 -3.70 19.45
N ASN A 133 -3.63 -4.92 19.22
CA ASN A 133 -3.33 -5.84 20.32
C ASN A 133 -2.00 -5.48 20.99
N LYS A 134 -1.86 -5.94 22.24
CA LYS A 134 -0.55 -6.03 22.90
C LYS A 134 0.25 -7.18 22.27
N ARG A 135 1.58 -7.12 22.35
CA ARG A 135 2.44 -8.22 21.88
C ARG A 135 2.03 -9.53 22.56
N GLY A 136 2.11 -10.62 21.80
CA GLY A 136 2.06 -11.97 22.35
C GLY A 136 3.22 -12.23 23.32
N SER A 137 3.10 -13.29 24.12
CA SER A 137 4.18 -13.73 24.99
C SER A 137 5.42 -14.14 24.17
N ILE A 138 6.61 -14.02 24.78
CA ILE A 138 7.86 -14.43 24.14
C ILE A 138 7.75 -15.90 23.69
N GLY A 139 8.02 -16.16 22.41
CA GLY A 139 7.95 -17.49 21.80
C GLY A 139 6.57 -17.88 21.23
N SER A 140 5.55 -17.01 21.35
CA SER A 140 4.23 -17.25 20.74
C SER A 140 4.29 -17.25 19.21
N VAL A 141 3.35 -17.94 18.58
CA VAL A 141 3.13 -17.83 17.13
C VAL A 141 2.60 -16.45 16.78
N SER A 142 3.08 -15.90 15.67
CA SER A 142 2.70 -14.61 15.10
C SER A 142 2.73 -14.69 13.56
N PRO A 143 1.89 -15.54 12.96
CA PRO A 143 1.86 -15.73 11.51
C PRO A 143 1.55 -14.44 10.75
N GLU A 144 0.77 -13.53 11.33
CA GLU A 144 0.48 -12.20 10.79
C GLU A 144 1.72 -11.32 10.67
N VAL A 145 2.66 -11.40 11.62
CA VAL A 145 3.94 -10.69 11.54
C VAL A 145 4.87 -11.39 10.54
N ALA A 146 4.95 -12.72 10.59
CA ALA A 146 5.77 -13.48 9.66
C ALA A 146 5.33 -13.31 8.19
N GLY A 147 4.04 -13.10 7.95
CA GLY A 147 3.47 -12.84 6.63
C GLY A 147 3.81 -11.47 6.04
N LEU A 148 4.38 -10.55 6.83
CA LEU A 148 4.80 -9.23 6.34
C LEU A 148 6.15 -9.26 5.61
N LYS A 149 6.91 -10.36 5.71
CA LYS A 149 8.22 -10.48 5.06
C LYS A 149 8.06 -10.31 3.55
N GLY A 150 8.83 -9.37 2.98
CA GLY A 150 8.85 -9.08 1.55
C GLY A 150 7.70 -8.20 1.05
N LEU A 151 6.63 -7.99 1.83
CA LEU A 151 5.55 -7.10 1.41
C LEU A 151 6.03 -5.66 1.26
N ARG A 152 5.41 -4.96 0.31
CA ARG A 152 5.57 -3.53 0.02
C ARG A 152 4.38 -2.70 0.52
N TYR A 153 3.19 -3.30 0.55
CA TYR A 153 1.98 -2.61 1.00
C TYR A 153 1.13 -3.49 1.90
N ALA A 154 1.01 -3.11 3.17
CA ALA A 154 0.22 -3.84 4.16
C ALA A 154 -1.04 -3.02 4.50
N VAL A 155 -2.21 -3.53 4.12
CA VAL A 155 -3.48 -2.80 4.21
C VAL A 155 -4.40 -3.45 5.24
N MET A 156 -4.90 -2.64 6.16
CA MET A 156 -5.98 -3.00 7.10
C MET A 156 -7.30 -2.39 6.64
N GLN A 157 -8.41 -2.96 7.08
CA GLN A 157 -9.74 -2.48 6.71
C GLN A 157 -10.69 -2.45 7.91
N GLU A 158 -11.55 -1.44 7.92
CA GLU A 158 -12.76 -1.36 8.75
C GLU A 158 -12.54 -1.46 10.27
N PRO A 159 -11.74 -0.57 10.89
CA PRO A 159 -11.71 -0.49 12.34
C PRO A 159 -13.07 -0.05 12.90
N SER A 160 -13.50 -0.75 13.95
CA SER A 160 -14.64 -0.37 14.77
C SER A 160 -14.41 0.99 15.45
N LYS A 161 -15.48 1.74 15.66
CA LYS A 161 -15.43 3.00 16.42
C LYS A 161 -14.88 2.78 17.83
N GLY A 162 -13.99 3.65 18.28
CA GLY A 162 -13.37 3.58 19.62
C GLY A 162 -12.23 2.58 19.73
N MET A 163 -11.75 2.05 18.61
CA MET A 163 -10.58 1.17 18.58
C MET A 163 -9.32 2.00 18.81
N GLN A 164 -8.50 1.58 19.79
CA GLN A 164 -7.26 2.27 20.16
C GLN A 164 -6.06 1.63 19.44
N ILE A 165 -5.17 2.47 18.90
CA ILE A 165 -3.87 2.02 18.39
C ILE A 165 -2.92 1.72 19.55
N ASN A 166 -2.15 0.64 19.43
CA ASN A 166 -0.96 0.40 20.22
C ASN A 166 0.22 1.15 19.58
N GLU A 167 0.58 2.30 20.15
CA GLU A 167 1.55 3.22 19.55
C GLU A 167 2.96 2.61 19.49
N GLY A 168 3.32 1.75 20.45
CA GLY A 168 4.60 1.04 20.44
C GLY A 168 4.72 0.06 19.28
N VAL A 169 3.68 -0.74 19.05
CA VAL A 169 3.65 -1.71 17.95
C VAL A 169 3.57 -1.01 16.59
N MET A 170 2.77 0.07 16.48
CA MET A 170 2.72 0.87 15.25
C MET A 170 4.10 1.45 14.90
N LYS A 171 4.84 2.00 15.88
CA LYS A 171 6.19 2.55 15.65
C LYS A 171 7.21 1.50 15.25
N GLU A 172 7.10 0.29 15.80
CA GLU A 172 7.94 -0.85 15.44
C GLU A 172 7.68 -1.28 13.99
N LEU A 173 6.42 -1.45 13.61
CA LEU A 173 6.02 -1.89 12.26
C LEU A 173 6.34 -0.85 11.17
N THR A 174 6.17 0.43 11.49
CA THR A 174 6.52 1.54 10.58
C THR A 174 7.99 1.92 10.66
N GLY A 175 8.74 1.37 11.61
CA GLY A 175 10.16 1.64 11.79
C GLY A 175 11.03 0.96 10.75
N GLY A 176 12.35 1.08 10.94
CA GLY A 176 13.36 0.40 10.12
C GLY A 176 14.09 -0.73 10.85
N ASP A 177 13.77 -0.96 12.11
CA ASP A 177 14.40 -2.00 12.93
C ASP A 177 13.86 -3.38 12.54
N PRO A 178 14.69 -4.44 12.59
CA PRO A 178 14.22 -5.79 12.29
C PRO A 178 13.09 -6.24 13.24
N ILE A 179 12.02 -6.76 12.66
CA ILE A 179 10.90 -7.39 13.39
C ILE A 179 10.97 -8.90 13.26
N SER A 180 10.42 -9.61 14.24
CA SER A 180 10.44 -11.07 14.28
C SER A 180 9.04 -11.66 14.32
N GLY A 181 8.80 -12.67 13.50
CA GLY A 181 7.53 -13.38 13.40
C GLY A 181 7.72 -14.89 13.34
N ARG A 182 6.75 -15.67 13.82
CA ARG A 182 6.82 -17.13 13.79
C ARG A 182 5.52 -17.75 13.29
N LYS A 183 5.59 -18.50 12.19
CA LYS A 183 4.46 -19.34 11.73
C LYS A 183 4.36 -20.62 12.57
N LEU A 184 3.17 -21.21 12.63
CA LEU A 184 2.95 -22.48 13.33
C LEU A 184 3.83 -23.58 12.70
N PHE A 185 4.54 -24.33 13.54
CA PHE A 185 5.51 -25.37 13.13
C PHE A 185 6.71 -24.90 12.30
N HIS A 186 7.01 -23.59 12.32
CA HIS A 186 8.19 -23.03 11.69
C HIS A 186 9.10 -22.34 12.70
N ASP A 187 10.35 -22.12 12.30
CA ASP A 187 11.30 -21.28 13.01
C ASP A 187 10.88 -19.81 12.97
N THR A 188 11.37 -19.04 13.94
CA THR A 188 11.20 -17.58 13.95
C THR A 188 12.00 -16.98 12.81
N ILE A 189 11.36 -16.14 12.01
CA ILE A 189 12.04 -15.33 11.00
C ILE A 189 12.21 -13.91 11.52
N THR A 190 13.36 -13.31 11.22
CA THR A 190 13.66 -11.90 11.52
C THR A 190 13.94 -11.19 10.21
N PHE A 191 13.28 -10.05 9.97
CA PHE A 191 13.44 -9.28 8.75
C PHE A 191 13.22 -7.80 9.01
N LYS A 192 13.81 -6.94 8.20
CA LYS A 192 13.52 -5.51 8.21
C LYS A 192 12.17 -5.26 7.52
N PRO A 193 11.25 -4.48 8.10
CA PRO A 193 10.02 -4.07 7.44
C PRO A 193 10.33 -3.44 6.08
N GLN A 194 9.62 -3.91 5.05
CA GLN A 194 9.75 -3.44 3.68
C GLN A 194 8.44 -2.82 3.16
N PHE A 195 7.41 -2.75 4.01
CA PHE A 195 6.07 -2.32 3.64
C PHE A 195 5.78 -0.91 4.15
N SER A 196 4.95 -0.18 3.41
CA SER A 196 4.18 0.93 3.99
C SER A 196 2.87 0.39 4.54
N LEU A 197 2.47 0.94 5.69
CA LEU A 197 1.27 0.54 6.39
C LEU A 197 0.11 1.46 6.01
N ALA A 198 -1.05 0.89 5.72
CA ALA A 198 -2.26 1.66 5.46
C ALA A 198 -3.50 1.04 6.11
N VAL A 199 -4.50 1.87 6.34
CA VAL A 199 -5.81 1.45 6.84
C VAL A 199 -6.92 2.21 6.11
N CYS A 200 -7.92 1.47 5.64
CA CYS A 200 -9.16 2.04 5.12
C CYS A 200 -10.19 2.12 6.25
N THR A 201 -10.69 3.32 6.53
CA THR A 201 -11.66 3.52 7.61
C THR A 201 -12.65 4.65 7.35
N ASN A 202 -13.79 4.58 8.03
CA ASN A 202 -14.75 5.68 8.16
C ASN A 202 -14.62 6.37 9.54
N HIS A 203 -13.91 5.77 10.49
CA HIS A 203 -13.69 6.26 11.85
C HIS A 203 -12.20 6.29 12.18
N LEU A 204 -11.72 7.40 12.73
CA LEU A 204 -10.35 7.49 13.22
C LEU A 204 -10.15 6.61 14.45
N PHE A 205 -8.92 6.14 14.64
CA PHE A 205 -8.52 5.43 15.85
C PHE A 205 -8.36 6.41 17.01
N ASP A 206 -8.55 5.89 18.22
CA ASP A 206 -8.13 6.59 19.43
C ASP A 206 -6.60 6.46 19.57
N ILE A 207 -5.93 7.60 19.71
CA ILE A 207 -4.48 7.70 19.91
C ILE A 207 -4.27 8.45 21.22
N LYS A 208 -3.65 7.79 22.22
CA LYS A 208 -3.42 8.41 23.54
C LYS A 208 -2.10 9.14 23.61
N SER A 209 -1.14 8.74 22.79
CA SER A 209 0.16 9.39 22.70
C SER A 209 0.07 10.85 22.23
N THR A 210 0.86 11.71 22.88
CA THR A 210 1.11 13.09 22.47
C THR A 210 2.54 13.28 21.93
N ASP A 211 3.29 12.20 21.72
CA ASP A 211 4.70 12.28 21.33
C ASP A 211 4.87 12.43 19.81
N ASP A 212 5.84 13.25 19.42
CA ASP A 212 6.17 13.54 18.02
C ASP A 212 6.50 12.28 17.21
N GLY A 213 7.12 11.28 17.86
CA GLY A 213 7.42 10.01 17.24
C GLY A 213 6.17 9.28 16.72
N THR A 214 5.02 9.40 17.39
CA THR A 214 3.75 8.87 16.90
C THR A 214 3.20 9.74 15.77
N TRP A 215 3.10 11.05 16.00
CA TRP A 215 2.42 11.98 15.08
C TRP A 215 3.14 12.16 13.76
N ARG A 216 4.48 12.12 13.74
CA ARG A 216 5.27 12.21 12.49
C ARG A 216 5.07 11.02 11.56
N ARG A 217 4.52 9.90 12.04
CA ARG A 217 4.24 8.69 11.24
C ARG A 217 2.82 8.68 10.69
N ILE A 218 1.86 9.24 11.41
CA ILE A 218 0.45 9.19 11.03
C ILE A 218 0.18 10.19 9.91
N ARG A 219 -0.48 9.70 8.86
CA ARG A 219 -0.88 10.51 7.71
C ARG A 219 -2.36 10.27 7.45
N VAL A 220 -3.19 11.27 7.73
CA VAL A 220 -4.63 11.17 7.46
C VAL A 220 -4.87 11.64 6.04
N CYS A 221 -5.44 10.75 5.22
CA CYS A 221 -5.66 10.97 3.79
C CYS A 221 -7.18 10.94 3.53
N PRO A 222 -7.86 12.11 3.54
CA PRO A 222 -9.30 12.17 3.40
C PRO A 222 -9.77 11.99 1.95
N PHE A 223 -10.55 10.94 1.71
CA PHE A 223 -11.30 10.74 0.46
C PHE A 223 -12.63 11.46 0.57
N VAL A 224 -12.60 12.75 0.19
CA VAL A 224 -13.72 13.69 0.23
C VAL A 224 -14.72 13.51 -0.91
N SER A 225 -14.32 12.84 -1.98
CA SER A 225 -15.14 12.63 -3.17
C SER A 225 -16.26 11.62 -2.96
N LYS A 226 -17.33 11.76 -3.74
CA LYS A 226 -18.46 10.83 -3.75
C LYS A 226 -18.85 10.44 -5.17
N PHE A 227 -18.90 9.14 -5.43
CA PHE A 227 -19.23 8.57 -6.73
C PHE A 227 -20.71 8.16 -6.76
N VAL A 228 -21.53 8.92 -7.49
CA VAL A 228 -23.00 8.80 -7.53
C VAL A 228 -23.51 8.59 -8.95
N PRO A 229 -24.70 7.98 -9.17
CA PRO A 229 -25.23 7.80 -10.52
C PRO A 229 -25.62 9.14 -11.18
N LYS A 230 -25.96 10.14 -10.35
CA LYS A 230 -26.30 11.49 -10.77
C LYS A 230 -25.87 12.48 -9.68
N PRO A 231 -24.95 13.42 -9.96
CA PRO A 231 -24.60 14.48 -9.02
C PRO A 231 -25.82 15.30 -8.64
N TYR A 232 -25.90 15.69 -7.37
CA TYR A 232 -27.02 16.46 -6.84
C TYR A 232 -26.52 17.56 -5.90
N LYS A 233 -27.30 18.62 -5.74
CA LYS A 233 -27.06 19.64 -4.71
C LYS A 233 -28.07 19.40 -3.60
N ASP A 234 -27.59 19.07 -2.41
CA ASP A 234 -28.41 18.93 -1.21
C ASP A 234 -27.97 20.00 -0.20
N PRO A 235 -28.85 20.92 0.20
CA PRO A 235 -28.52 21.96 1.19
C PRO A 235 -28.06 21.40 2.55
N LEU A 236 -28.38 20.14 2.85
CA LEU A 236 -28.07 19.47 4.13
C LEU A 236 -26.81 18.59 4.05
N ILE A 237 -26.26 18.35 2.86
CA ILE A 237 -25.08 17.51 2.66
C ILE A 237 -24.04 18.34 1.92
N ASP A 238 -23.03 18.80 2.65
CA ASP A 238 -21.86 19.43 2.07
C ASP A 238 -20.99 18.35 1.40
N CYS A 239 -21.27 18.10 0.12
CA CYS A 239 -20.53 17.18 -0.72
C CYS A 239 -20.24 17.88 -2.05
N GLU A 240 -19.26 18.78 -2.00
CA GLU A 240 -18.80 19.58 -3.15
C GLU A 240 -18.26 18.70 -4.29
N HIS A 241 -17.54 17.64 -3.95
CA HIS A 241 -16.86 16.78 -4.92
C HIS A 241 -17.67 15.53 -5.26
N GLN A 242 -18.59 15.65 -6.22
CA GLN A 242 -19.38 14.54 -6.73
C GLN A 242 -19.01 14.19 -8.17
N PHE A 243 -18.78 12.91 -8.41
CA PHE A 243 -18.43 12.37 -9.72
C PHE A 243 -19.39 11.25 -10.11
N LEU A 244 -19.49 10.99 -11.42
CA LEU A 244 -20.29 9.88 -11.91
C LEU A 244 -19.69 8.54 -11.47
N CYS A 245 -20.55 7.66 -10.97
CA CYS A 245 -20.16 6.31 -10.59
C CYS A 245 -20.02 5.44 -11.83
N ASP A 246 -18.78 5.15 -12.23
CA ASP A 246 -18.47 4.07 -13.15
C ASP A 246 -18.47 2.73 -12.40
N LYS A 247 -19.43 1.87 -12.72
CA LYS A 247 -19.58 0.55 -12.09
C LYS A 247 -18.55 -0.46 -12.58
N ASP A 248 -17.93 -0.20 -13.72
CA ASP A 248 -17.02 -1.09 -14.43
C ASP A 248 -15.57 -0.57 -14.42
N ILE A 249 -15.27 0.42 -13.56
CA ILE A 249 -13.97 1.09 -13.50
C ILE A 249 -12.80 0.10 -13.31
N ASP A 250 -13.04 -1.00 -12.62
CA ASP A 250 -12.07 -2.05 -12.34
C ASP A 250 -11.66 -2.86 -13.58
N LYS A 251 -12.50 -2.90 -14.63
CA LYS A 251 -12.10 -3.50 -15.92
C LYS A 251 -10.89 -2.80 -16.52
N ASN A 252 -10.66 -1.53 -16.18
CA ASN A 252 -9.51 -0.78 -16.64
C ASN A 252 -8.22 -1.09 -15.85
N PHE A 253 -8.32 -1.61 -14.63
CA PHE A 253 -7.15 -1.74 -13.76
C PHE A 253 -6.10 -2.71 -14.31
N THR A 254 -6.52 -3.77 -15.01
CA THR A 254 -5.59 -4.72 -15.65
C THR A 254 -4.72 -4.06 -16.72
N ARG A 255 -5.27 -3.08 -17.47
CA ARG A 255 -4.49 -2.33 -18.47
C ARG A 255 -3.74 -1.13 -17.88
N TRP A 256 -4.24 -0.55 -16.78
CA TRP A 256 -3.57 0.55 -16.09
C TRP A 256 -2.36 0.10 -15.28
N ALA A 257 -2.45 -1.06 -14.61
CA ALA A 257 -1.44 -1.51 -13.67
C ALA A 257 -0.02 -1.61 -14.27
N PRO A 258 0.21 -2.17 -15.48
CA PRO A 258 1.54 -2.23 -16.08
C PRO A 258 2.17 -0.84 -16.30
N ILE A 259 1.37 0.14 -16.73
CA ILE A 259 1.82 1.52 -16.97
C ILE A 259 2.10 2.25 -15.65
N LEU A 260 1.32 1.97 -14.61
CA LEU A 260 1.53 2.51 -13.26
C LEU A 260 2.76 1.92 -12.55
N THR A 261 3.14 0.69 -12.87
CA THR A 261 4.32 0.03 -12.30
C THR A 261 5.65 0.38 -12.97
N ALA A 262 5.59 1.02 -14.14
CA ALA A 262 6.73 1.19 -15.05
C ALA A 262 7.67 2.35 -14.69
#